data_AF-A0A849G7Y9-F1
#
_entry.id   AF-A0A849G7Y9-F1
#
_cell.length_a   1.000
_cell.length_b   1.000
_cell.length_c   1.000
_cell.angle_alpha   90.00
_cell.angle_beta   90.00
_cell.angle_gamma   90.00
#
_symmetry.space_group_name_H-M   'P 1'
#
loop_
_entity.id
_entity.type
_entity.pdbx_description
1 polymer ?
#
loop_
_entity_poly.entity_id
_entity_poly.type
_entity_poly.pdbx_seq_one_letter_code
_entity_poly.pdbx_strand_id
1 'polypeptide(L)' 'DPTGVERGWKDTVLVNPGERVRIIGRFEPVNFGKYVYHCHILEHEDAGMMGLFEVLP' A
#
# COMPACT_ATOMS: atom_id res chain seq x y z
N ASP A 1 17.07 6.39 1.68
CA ASP A 1 17.16 4.97 2.06
C ASP A 1 16.38 4.79 3.37
N PRO A 2 15.57 3.72 3.55
CA PRO A 2 14.75 3.57 4.75
C PRO A 2 15.61 3.47 6.02
N THR A 3 15.21 4.19 7.07
CA THR A 3 15.95 4.24 8.34
C THR A 3 15.12 3.66 9.49
N GLY A 4 15.77 2.97 10.42
CA GLY A 4 15.14 2.50 11.65
C GLY A 4 13.96 1.56 11.38
N VAL A 5 12.77 1.96 11.87
CA VAL A 5 11.52 1.19 11.75
C VAL A 5 11.03 1.04 10.31
N GLU A 6 11.49 1.89 9.38
CA GLU A 6 11.15 1.80 7.96
C GLU A 6 11.86 0.64 7.23
N ARG A 7 12.79 -0.05 7.89
CA ARG A 7 13.44 -1.25 7.34
C ARG A 7 12.67 -2.55 7.61
N GLY A 8 11.62 -2.49 8.41
CA GLY A 8 10.75 -3.64 8.69
C GLY A 8 9.70 -3.87 7.61
N TRP A 9 8.97 -4.98 7.71
CA TRP A 9 7.78 -5.21 6.91
C TRP A 9 6.66 -4.24 7.28
N LYS A 10 5.98 -3.72 6.27
CA LYS A 10 4.89 -2.75 6.44
C LYS A 10 3.77 -3.02 5.44
N ASP A 11 2.55 -2.71 5.87
CA ASP A 11 1.35 -2.61 5.04
C ASP A 11 1.01 -1.13 4.73
N THR A 12 1.40 -0.21 5.61
CA THR A 12 1.10 1.22 5.53
C THR A 12 2.37 2.05 5.63
N VAL A 13 2.56 2.99 4.70
CA VAL A 13 3.70 3.91 4.66
C VAL A 13 3.20 5.35 4.51
N LEU A 14 3.82 6.28 5.22
CA LEU A 14 3.55 7.71 5.05
C LEU A 14 4.28 8.21 3.80
N VAL A 15 3.62 9.01 2.98
CA VAL A 15 4.21 9.67 1.82
C VAL A 15 3.98 11.18 1.96
N ASN A 16 5.06 11.94 2.15
CA ASN A 16 4.98 13.39 2.33
C ASN A 16 4.77 14.11 0.98
N PRO A 17 4.33 15.39 0.99
CA PRO A 17 4.22 16.19 -0.23
C PRO A 17 5.53 16.24 -1.02
N GLY A 18 5.49 15.85 -2.30
CA GLY A 18 6.66 15.81 -3.19
C GLY A 18 7.58 14.59 -3.00
N GLU A 19 7.32 13.75 -1.99
CA GLU A 19 8.04 12.51 -1.75
C GLU A 19 7.62 11.42 -2.75
N ARG A 20 8.54 10.50 -3.05
CA ARG A 20 8.24 9.26 -3.78
C ARG A 20 8.79 8.08 -2.99
N VAL A 21 7.91 7.15 -2.65
CA VAL A 21 8.26 5.89 -1.98
C VAL A 21 8.20 4.75 -2.99
N ARG A 22 9.19 3.86 -2.94
CA ARG A 22 9.21 2.61 -3.71
C ARG A 22 8.97 1.45 -2.76
N ILE A 23 7.98 0.62 -3.06
CA ILE A 23 7.64 -0.57 -2.27
C ILE A 23 7.87 -1.84 -3.09
N ILE A 24 8.07 -2.96 -2.39
CA ILE A 24 8.08 -4.30 -2.96
C ILE A 24 7.31 -5.22 -2.01
N GLY A 25 6.42 -6.04 -2.57
CA GLY A 25 5.60 -6.99 -1.82
C GLY A 25 5.59 -8.35 -2.50
N ARG A 26 5.27 -9.40 -1.74
CA ARG A 26 5.08 -10.77 -2.24
C ARG A 26 3.61 -11.14 -2.09
N PHE A 27 3.00 -11.60 -3.18
CA PHE A 27 1.65 -12.14 -3.20
C PHE A 27 1.75 -13.63 -3.52
N GLU A 28 1.25 -14.49 -2.63
CA GLU A 28 1.38 -15.94 -2.76
C GLU A 28 0.12 -16.56 -3.35
N PRO A 29 0.14 -17.83 -3.80
CA PRO A 29 -1.03 -18.50 -4.37
C PRO A 29 -2.24 -18.61 -3.43
N VAL A 30 -2.04 -18.45 -2.12
CA VAL A 30 -3.13 -18.37 -1.14
C VAL A 30 -3.81 -16.99 -1.10
N ASN A 31 -3.29 -16.01 -1.85
CA ASN A 31 -3.70 -14.62 -1.87
C ASN A 31 -4.30 -14.19 -3.22
N PHE A 32 -4.97 -15.08 -3.94
CA PHE A 32 -5.70 -14.70 -5.15
C PHE A 32 -6.96 -13.90 -4.81
N GLY A 33 -7.26 -12.88 -5.62
CA GLY A 33 -8.45 -12.07 -5.46
C GLY A 33 -8.23 -10.57 -5.67
N LYS A 34 -9.27 -9.79 -5.39
CA LYS A 34 -9.25 -8.33 -5.48
C LYS A 34 -8.93 -7.72 -4.13
N TYR A 35 -7.98 -6.78 -4.13
CA TYR A 35 -7.48 -6.11 -2.96
C TYR A 35 -7.55 -4.60 -3.17
N VAL A 36 -7.65 -3.87 -2.06
CA VAL A 36 -7.63 -2.42 -2.04
C VAL A 36 -6.22 -1.91 -1.78
N TYR A 37 -5.91 -0.75 -2.34
CA TYR A 37 -4.84 0.13 -1.87
C TYR A 37 -5.42 1.54 -1.82
N HIS A 38 -5.24 2.23 -0.70
CA HIS A 38 -5.87 3.53 -0.50
C HIS A 38 -5.06 4.41 0.45
N CYS A 39 -5.43 5.69 0.51
CA CYS A 39 -4.96 6.55 1.59
C CYS A 39 -5.67 6.14 2.88
N HIS A 40 -4.92 5.92 3.96
CA HIS A 40 -5.48 5.52 5.25
C HIS A 40 -6.02 6.71 6.08
N ILE A 41 -6.14 7.89 5.46
CA ILE A 41 -6.92 9.02 5.99
C ILE A 41 -8.37 8.76 5.57
N LEU A 42 -9.24 8.47 6.53
CA LEU A 42 -10.60 7.98 6.27
C LEU A 42 -11.40 8.93 5.38
N GLU A 43 -11.26 10.24 5.60
CA GLU A 43 -11.95 11.24 4.79
C GLU A 43 -11.50 11.21 3.32
N HIS A 44 -10.23 10.84 3.05
CA HIS A 44 -9.73 10.67 1.69
C HIS A 44 -10.17 9.34 1.08
N GLU A 45 -10.19 8.27 1.88
CA GLU A 45 -10.71 6.97 1.48
C GLU A 45 -12.18 7.08 1.02
N ASP A 46 -13.04 7.65 1.87
CA ASP A 46 -14.46 7.86 1.61
C ASP A 46 -14.71 8.80 0.42
N ALA A 47 -13.81 9.76 0.20
CA ALA A 47 -13.83 10.64 -0.97
C ALA A 47 -13.33 9.96 -2.27
N GLY A 48 -12.96 8.69 -2.23
CA GLY A 48 -12.62 7.88 -3.40
C GLY A 48 -11.11 7.74 -3.68
N MET A 49 -10.23 8.08 -2.73
CA MET A 49 -8.78 7.85 -2.84
C MET A 49 -8.42 6.37 -2.58
N MET A 50 -9.11 5.48 -3.28
CA MET A 50 -8.99 4.03 -3.21
C MET A 50 -8.88 3.45 -4.63
N GLY A 51 -7.91 2.56 -4.81
CA GLY A 51 -7.74 1.76 -6.01
C GLY A 51 -7.87 0.28 -5.74
N LEU A 52 -8.14 -0.49 -6.79
CA LEU A 52 -8.18 -1.95 -6.76
C LEU A 52 -6.98 -2.51 -7.51
N PHE A 53 -6.43 -3.61 -6.98
CA PHE A 53 -5.55 -4.49 -7.75
C PHE A 53 -6.03 -5.93 -7.61
N GLU A 54 -5.73 -6.75 -8.61
CA GLU A 54 -6.13 -8.15 -8.65
C GLU A 54 -4.89 -9.04 -8.69
N VAL A 55 -4.83 -10.01 -7.77
CA VAL A 55 -3.82 -11.05 -7.78
C VAL A 55 -4.42 -12.26 -8.49
N LEU A 56 -3.85 -12.58 -9.65
CA LEU A 56 -4.29 -13.66 -10.51
C LEU A 56 -3.60 -14.99 -10.13
N PRO A 57 -4.24 -16.14 -10.47
CA PRO A 57 -3.64 -17.47 -10.39
C PRO A 57 -2.24 -17.60 -10.99
#